data_AF-A0A7X6I383-F1
#
_entry.id   AF-A0A7X6I383-F1
#
_cell.length_a   1.000
_cell.length_b   1.000
_cell.length_c   1.000
_cell.angle_alpha   90.00
_cell.angle_beta   90.00
_cell.angle_gamma   90.00
#
_symmetry.space_group_name_H-M   'P 1'
#
loop_
_entity.id
_entity.type
_entity.pdbx_description
1 polymer ?
#
loop_
_entity_poly.entity_id
_entity_poly.type
_entity_poly.pdbx_seq_one_letter_code
_entity_poly.pdbx_strand_id
1 'polypeptide(L)'
;MTVRPWSVNTSQKFNGDLELKIFKQYNVLYLPGTVVRIEGFSEEFEIQSNGKIIIPNEKLPNASTISFMRVIEPGKIQSRQMGVSIYSKK
;
A
#
# COMPACT_ATOMS: atom_id res chain seq x y z
N MET A 1 -13.81 -10.66 -13.17
CA MET A 1 -13.81 -10.65 -11.69
C MET A 1 -12.61 -9.84 -11.23
N THR A 2 -12.76 -8.93 -10.27
CA THR A 2 -11.64 -8.18 -9.67
C THR A 2 -11.00 -9.03 -8.57
N VAL A 3 -9.68 -9.19 -8.60
CA VAL A 3 -8.93 -9.89 -7.53
C VAL A 3 -8.77 -8.98 -6.32
N ARG A 4 -8.78 -9.55 -5.11
CA ARG A 4 -8.37 -8.83 -3.89
C ARG A 4 -6.86 -9.04 -3.72
N PRO A 5 -6.09 -8.02 -3.29
CA PRO A 5 -4.73 -8.27 -2.79
C PRO A 5 -4.76 -9.34 -1.68
N TRP A 6 -3.70 -10.15 -1.60
CA TRP A 6 -3.68 -11.29 -0.68
C TRP A 6 -3.23 -10.88 0.72
N SER A 7 -2.12 -10.18 0.81
CA SER A 7 -1.53 -9.73 2.07
C SER A 7 -0.74 -8.46 1.89
N VAL A 8 -0.50 -7.76 3.00
CA VAL A 8 0.37 -6.59 3.08
C VAL A 8 1.24 -6.72 4.32
N ASN A 9 2.53 -6.47 4.15
CA ASN A 9 3.47 -6.34 5.26
C ASN A 9 3.76 -4.86 5.47
N THR A 10 3.59 -4.39 6.71
CA THR A 10 3.80 -3.00 7.13
C THR A 10 5.05 -2.91 8.00
N SER A 11 5.93 -1.94 7.73
CA SER A 11 7.16 -1.73 8.51
C SER A 11 7.47 -0.23 8.62
N GLN A 12 7.60 0.27 9.84
CA GLN A 12 8.03 1.66 10.08
C GLN A 12 9.55 1.72 10.14
N LYS A 13 10.15 2.61 9.37
CA LYS A 13 11.59 2.86 9.32
C LYS A 13 12.02 3.71 10.51
N PHE A 14 13.33 3.78 10.76
CA PHE A 14 13.89 4.58 11.85
C PHE A 14 13.58 6.08 11.70
N ASN A 15 13.56 6.58 10.47
CA ASN A 15 13.20 7.96 10.12
C ASN A 15 11.69 8.26 10.18
N GLY A 16 10.85 7.27 10.53
CA GLY A 16 9.41 7.42 10.69
C GLY A 16 8.59 6.99 9.45
N ASP A 17 9.21 6.85 8.29
CA ASP A 17 8.52 6.45 7.06
C ASP A 17 7.88 5.07 7.19
N LEU A 18 6.70 4.91 6.57
CA LEU A 18 5.99 3.64 6.53
C LEU A 18 6.22 2.94 5.20
N GLU A 19 6.88 1.79 5.24
CA GLU A 19 7.06 0.91 4.09
C GLU A 19 5.94 -0.14 4.07
N LEU A 20 5.29 -0.29 2.91
CA LEU A 20 4.26 -1.30 2.67
C LEU A 20 4.70 -2.22 1.53
N LYS A 21 4.69 -3.52 1.78
CA LYS A 21 4.97 -4.55 0.76
C LYS A 21 3.71 -5.37 0.51
N ILE A 22 3.19 -5.31 -0.72
CA ILE A 22 1.86 -5.84 -1.07
C ILE A 22 2.02 -7.09 -1.94
N PHE A 23 1.26 -8.12 -1.64
CA PHE A 23 1.33 -9.39 -2.34
C PHE A 23 0.01 -9.73 -3.04
N LYS A 24 0.14 -10.30 -4.23
CA LYS A 24 -0.90 -11.09 -4.88
C LYS A 24 -1.03 -12.45 -4.19
N GLN A 25 -1.99 -13.24 -4.66
CA GLN A 25 -2.09 -14.65 -4.27
C GLN A 25 -0.76 -15.37 -4.48
N TYR A 26 -0.51 -16.39 -3.65
CA TYR A 26 0.72 -17.20 -3.71
C TYR A 26 2.01 -16.40 -3.44
N ASN A 27 1.94 -15.32 -2.64
CA ASN A 27 3.08 -14.47 -2.26
C ASN A 27 3.83 -13.83 -3.44
N VAL A 28 3.16 -13.68 -4.59
CA VAL A 28 3.71 -13.01 -5.77
C VAL A 28 3.68 -11.49 -5.59
N LEU A 29 4.73 -10.78 -5.98
CA LEU A 29 4.75 -9.31 -5.92
C LEU A 29 3.99 -8.68 -7.08
N TYR A 30 3.43 -7.51 -6.83
CA TYR A 30 2.99 -6.62 -7.90
C TYR A 30 4.21 -6.03 -8.62
N LEU A 31 4.06 -5.83 -9.93
CA LEU A 31 5.13 -5.28 -10.77
C LEU A 31 5.19 -3.75 -10.65
N PRO A 32 6.33 -3.13 -10.99
CA PRO A 32 6.44 -1.67 -11.11
C PRO A 32 5.38 -1.08 -12.06
N GLY A 33 4.96 0.16 -11.81
CA GLY A 33 3.82 0.78 -12.50
C GLY A 33 2.46 0.38 -11.94
N THR A 34 2.42 -0.52 -10.95
CA THR A 34 1.19 -0.81 -10.21
C THR A 34 0.89 0.32 -9.24
N VAL A 35 -0.30 0.90 -9.36
CA VAL A 35 -0.76 2.00 -8.53
C VAL A 35 -1.52 1.48 -7.30
N VAL A 36 -1.32 2.12 -6.16
CA VAL A 36 -1.97 1.84 -4.89
C VAL A 36 -2.67 3.11 -4.41
N ARG A 37 -3.97 2.99 -4.16
CA ARG A 37 -4.80 4.04 -3.57
C ARG A 37 -5.14 3.64 -2.14
N ILE A 38 -4.86 4.50 -1.17
CA ILE A 38 -5.14 4.26 0.24
C ILE A 38 -6.12 5.32 0.72
N GLU A 39 -7.24 4.90 1.30
CA GLU A 39 -8.21 5.83 1.86
C GLU A 39 -7.57 6.68 2.98
N GLY A 40 -7.87 7.98 2.99
CA GLY A 40 -7.23 8.95 3.88
C GLY A 40 -5.99 9.62 3.30
N PHE A 41 -5.46 9.13 2.16
CA PHE A 41 -4.42 9.78 1.39
C PHE A 41 -5.00 10.31 0.07
N SER A 42 -4.69 11.55 -0.29
CA SER A 42 -5.15 12.17 -1.54
C SER A 42 -4.35 11.72 -2.76
N GLU A 43 -3.14 11.22 -2.53
CA GLU A 43 -2.19 10.84 -3.55
C GLU A 43 -2.22 9.34 -3.82
N GLU A 44 -1.73 8.99 -5.01
CA GLU A 44 -1.54 7.62 -5.42
C GLU A 44 -0.07 7.22 -5.20
N PHE A 45 0.15 5.99 -4.77
CA PHE A 45 1.48 5.45 -4.58
C PHE A 45 1.79 4.43 -5.66
N GLU A 46 2.96 4.52 -6.28
CA GLU A 46 3.40 3.55 -7.26
C GLU A 46 4.32 2.51 -6.63
N ILE A 47 4.05 1.23 -6.90
CA ILE A 47 4.92 0.13 -6.49
C ILE A 47 6.25 0.23 -7.22
N GLN A 48 7.35 0.18 -6.46
CA GLN A 48 8.71 0.21 -7.00
C GLN A 48 9.23 -1.19 -7.34
N SER A 49 10.47 -1.27 -7.86
CA SER A 49 11.14 -2.51 -8.28
C SER A 49 11.23 -3.59 -7.20
N ASN A 50 11.19 -3.21 -5.92
CA ASN A 50 11.22 -4.11 -4.77
C ASN A 50 9.82 -4.62 -4.35
N GLY A 51 8.76 -4.27 -5.08
CA GLY A 51 7.38 -4.62 -4.79
C GLY A 51 6.78 -3.85 -3.60
N LYS A 52 7.32 -2.66 -3.30
CA LYS A 52 6.93 -1.85 -2.14
C LYS A 52 6.51 -0.44 -2.53
N ILE A 53 5.77 0.19 -1.61
CA ILE A 53 5.53 1.63 -1.57
C ILE A 53 6.05 2.19 -0.25
N ILE A 54 6.40 3.48 -0.24
CA ILE A 54 6.82 4.22 0.94
C ILE A 54 5.86 5.39 1.13
N ILE A 55 5.31 5.50 2.33
CA ILE A 55 4.53 6.66 2.78
C ILE A 55 5.44 7.48 3.70
N PRO A 56 5.80 8.71 3.32
CA PRO A 56 6.66 9.57 4.14
C PRO A 56 6.05 9.89 5.52
N ASN A 57 6.89 9.99 6.55
CA ASN A 57 6.45 10.26 7.93
C ASN A 57 5.55 11.49 8.05
N GLU A 58 5.84 12.56 7.29
CA GLU A 58 5.07 13.82 7.34
C GLU A 58 3.62 13.68 6.87
N LYS A 59 3.31 12.62 6.12
CA LYS A 59 1.95 12.34 5.62
C LYS A 59 1.19 11.34 6.47
N LEU A 60 1.85 10.73 7.46
CA LEU A 60 1.22 9.76 8.34
C LEU A 60 0.24 10.44 9.31
N PRO A 61 -0.84 9.76 9.72
CA PRO A 61 -1.81 10.29 10.66
C PRO A 61 -1.19 10.50 12.06
N ASN A 62 -1.84 11.29 12.90
CA ASN A 62 -1.40 11.46 14.29
C ASN A 62 -1.65 10.22 15.18
N ALA A 63 -2.55 9.33 14.75
CA ALA A 63 -2.90 8.10 15.46
C ALA A 63 -2.97 6.94 14.47
N SER A 64 -2.49 5.76 14.88
CA SER A 64 -2.54 4.55 14.07
C SER A 64 -3.99 4.16 13.76
N THR A 65 -4.26 3.78 12.52
CA THR A 65 -5.60 3.46 12.05
C THR A 65 -5.58 2.33 11.03
N ILE A 66 -6.72 1.63 10.87
CA ILE A 66 -6.93 0.70 9.76
C ILE A 66 -7.56 1.50 8.62
N SER A 67 -6.90 1.54 7.47
CA SER A 67 -7.43 2.14 6.23
C SER A 67 -7.69 1.06 5.19
N PHE A 68 -8.49 1.36 4.17
CA PHE A 68 -8.65 0.46 3.03
C PHE A 68 -7.78 0.90 1.86
N MET A 69 -7.16 -0.06 1.20
CA MET A 69 -6.40 0.17 -0.03
C MET A 69 -6.94 -0.63 -1.21
N ARG A 70 -6.71 -0.09 -2.41
CA ARG A 70 -7.01 -0.72 -3.70
C ARG A 70 -5.78 -0.61 -4.60
N VAL A 71 -5.64 -1.58 -5.49
CA VAL A 71 -4.49 -1.75 -6.36
C VAL A 71 -4.95 -1.74 -7.82
N ILE A 72 -4.24 -1.04 -8.68
CA ILE A 72 -4.51 -0.90 -10.11
C ILE A 72 -3.25 -1.29 -10.87
N GLU A 73 -3.26 -2.46 -11.50
CA GLU A 73 -2.15 -2.89 -12.35
C GLU A 73 -2.26 -2.26 -13.75
N PRO A 74 -1.14 -2.03 -14.45
CA PRO A 74 -1.17 -1.51 -15.82
C PRO A 74 -2.10 -2.31 -16.73
N GLY A 75 -3.05 -1.61 -17.37
CA GLY A 75 -4.02 -2.22 -18.28
C GLY A 75 -5.07 -3.13 -17.61
N LYS A 76 -5.19 -3.10 -16.27
CA LYS A 76 -6.21 -3.84 -15.52
C LYS A 76 -7.17 -2.90 -14.81
N ILE A 77 -8.37 -3.42 -14.54
CA ILE A 77 -9.33 -2.76 -13.66
C ILE A 77 -8.87 -2.83 -12.20
N GLN A 78 -9.36 -1.89 -11.39
CA GLN A 78 -9.05 -1.80 -9.96
C GLN A 78 -9.42 -3.08 -9.18
N SER A 79 -8.58 -3.42 -8.21
CA SER A 79 -8.78 -4.55 -7.29
C SER A 79 -9.94 -4.33 -6.31
N ARG A 80 -10.33 -5.39 -5.60
CA ARG A 80 -11.17 -5.26 -4.39
C ARG A 80 -10.36 -4.65 -3.25
N GLN A 81 -11.05 -3.94 -2.36
CA GLN A 81 -10.43 -3.33 -1.20
C GLN A 81 -9.83 -4.35 -0.22
N MET A 82 -8.72 -3.99 0.41
CA MET A 82 -8.08 -4.71 1.49
C MET A 82 -7.74 -3.75 2.63
N GLY A 83 -7.97 -4.15 3.87
CA GLY A 83 -7.55 -3.39 5.04
C GLY A 83 -6.03 -3.38 5.19
N VAL A 84 -5.46 -2.24 5.55
CA VAL A 84 -4.04 -2.02 5.83
C VAL A 84 -3.88 -1.19 7.09
N SER A 85 -2.95 -1.56 7.96
CA SER A 85 -2.61 -0.80 9.15
C SER A 85 -1.68 0.34 8.80
N ILE A 86 -2.12 1.57 9.02
CA ILE A 86 -1.33 2.79 8.87
C ILE A 86 -0.91 3.23 10.27
N TYR A 87 0.40 3.27 10.52
CA TYR A 87 0.94 3.71 11.81
C TYR A 87 0.95 5.23 11.94
N SER A 88 0.89 5.72 13.17
CA SER A 88 1.04 7.14 13.45
C SER A 88 2.40 7.66 13.03
N LYS A 89 2.45 8.94 12.66
CA LYS A 89 3.71 9.66 12.48
C LYS A 89 4.55 9.59 13.75
N LYS A 90 5.85 9.44 13.56
CA LYS A 90 6.87 9.44 14.62
C LYS A 90 7.24 10.86 15.02
#